data_AF-A0A2E9RXW1-F1
#
_entry.id   AF-A0A2E9RXW1-F1
#
_cell.length_a   1.000
_cell.length_b   1.000
_cell.length_c   1.000
_cell.angle_alpha   90.00
_cell.angle_beta   90.00
_cell.angle_gamma   90.00
#
_symmetry.space_group_name_H-M   'P 1'
#
loop_
_entity.id
_entity.type
_entity.pdbx_description
1 polymer ?
#
loop_
_entity_poly.entity_id
_entity_poly.type
_entity_poly.pdbx_seq_one_letter_code
_entity_poly.pdbx_strand_id
1 'polypeptide(L)'
;MYKKVHSLYALLSLFPFGLSAATSSAGGVVNEAVIGAPFYGFTSDASGAVANAVGPTADFIQPMRLIARSGDSKVNAGSATQLASSLLLDDGTVTNLPSEEVAWAVDAALATVSQSGLLTAKQVTERVRVKVTATAEGITAEVRVRLEPHTAAVPAGPASSLVAGSVDVPNAPGWKKSPWFGSFYATENNWLHHSDLGWLFVQEAGDGSLWTWDNDHQWLWTGKGVYPHLYRAKDSTWLYFMLQARPKKVFYNHTTKRLETSQP
;
A
#
# COMPACT_ATOMS: atom_id res chain seq x y z
N MET A 1 85.50 -30.70 -67.99
CA MET A 1 85.01 -29.65 -67.07
C MET A 1 84.55 -30.32 -65.79
N TYR A 2 85.09 -29.88 -64.66
CA TYR A 2 85.14 -30.58 -63.38
C TYR A 2 83.95 -30.22 -62.45
N LYS A 3 83.46 -31.25 -61.75
CA LYS A 3 82.97 -31.31 -60.35
C LYS A 3 82.19 -30.12 -59.75
N LYS A 4 81.05 -30.44 -59.13
CA LYS A 4 80.98 -30.65 -57.66
C LYS A 4 79.66 -31.26 -57.21
N VAL A 5 79.78 -32.45 -56.60
CA VAL A 5 78.90 -32.94 -55.53
C VAL A 5 79.13 -32.07 -54.28
N HIS A 6 78.12 -31.84 -53.43
CA HIS A 6 78.15 -32.02 -51.96
C HIS A 6 76.74 -31.79 -51.37
N SER A 7 76.45 -32.63 -50.38
CA SER A 7 75.22 -32.80 -49.59
C SER A 7 75.18 -31.86 -48.38
N LEU A 8 73.99 -31.51 -47.85
CA LEU A 8 73.53 -31.73 -46.46
C LEU A 8 72.32 -30.84 -46.05
N TYR A 9 71.37 -31.48 -45.35
CA TYR A 9 70.34 -31.03 -44.36
C TYR A 9 69.51 -29.76 -44.57
N ALA A 10 68.19 -29.88 -44.36
CA ALA A 10 67.50 -29.20 -43.23
C ALA A 10 65.99 -29.47 -43.15
N LEU A 11 65.59 -29.84 -41.94
CA LEU A 11 64.35 -29.52 -41.21
C LEU A 11 62.97 -30.03 -41.69
N LEU A 12 62.52 -31.02 -40.92
CA LEU A 12 61.15 -31.18 -40.43
C LEU A 12 60.58 -29.82 -39.96
N SER A 13 59.45 -29.38 -40.50
CA SER A 13 58.60 -28.37 -39.85
C SER A 13 57.15 -28.87 -39.81
N LEU A 14 56.58 -28.79 -38.62
CA LEU A 14 55.25 -29.26 -38.26
C LEU A 14 54.15 -28.54 -39.06
N PHE A 15 53.13 -29.30 -39.45
CA PHE A 15 51.81 -28.76 -39.77
C PHE A 15 51.25 -28.00 -38.56
N PRO A 16 50.86 -26.72 -38.68
CA PRO A 16 49.87 -26.17 -37.77
C PRO A 16 48.48 -26.64 -38.22
N PHE A 17 47.77 -27.30 -37.31
CA PHE A 17 46.32 -27.50 -37.39
C PHE A 17 45.67 -26.13 -37.68
N GLY A 18 45.06 -25.98 -38.85
CA GLY A 18 44.25 -24.82 -39.16
C GLY A 18 43.02 -24.81 -38.26
N LEU A 19 42.92 -23.80 -37.40
CA LEU A 19 41.71 -23.48 -36.65
C LEU A 19 40.65 -23.04 -37.68
N SER A 20 39.71 -23.91 -38.03
CA SER A 20 38.63 -23.56 -38.95
C SER A 20 37.59 -22.72 -38.20
N ALA A 21 37.54 -21.41 -38.48
CA ALA A 21 36.41 -20.58 -38.11
C ALA A 21 35.19 -21.01 -38.94
N ALA A 22 34.12 -21.41 -38.28
CA ALA A 22 32.86 -21.75 -38.94
C ALA A 22 32.05 -20.45 -39.15
N THR A 23 32.09 -19.91 -40.37
CA THR A 23 31.22 -18.79 -40.77
C THR A 23 29.91 -19.36 -41.32
N SER A 24 28.77 -18.98 -40.70
CA SER A 24 27.45 -19.12 -41.32
C SER A 24 26.86 -17.73 -41.51
N SER A 25 26.33 -17.45 -42.70
CA SER A 25 25.73 -16.15 -43.04
C SER A 25 24.25 -16.32 -43.38
N ALA A 26 23.41 -15.55 -42.71
CA ALA A 26 22.07 -15.22 -43.15
C ALA A 26 21.92 -13.70 -43.01
N GLY A 27 21.73 -12.99 -44.14
CA GLY A 27 21.41 -11.56 -44.13
C GLY A 27 22.55 -10.57 -43.83
N GLY A 28 23.82 -10.94 -44.01
CA GLY A 28 24.95 -10.01 -43.83
C GLY A 28 25.45 -9.86 -42.38
N VAL A 29 24.87 -10.61 -41.44
CA VAL A 29 25.38 -10.72 -40.07
C VAL A 29 26.38 -11.88 -40.02
N VAL A 30 27.65 -11.57 -39.70
CA VAL A 30 28.73 -12.55 -39.52
C VAL A 30 28.98 -12.71 -38.02
N ASN A 31 28.76 -13.92 -37.50
CA ASN A 31 29.12 -14.25 -36.12
C ASN A 31 30.50 -14.91 -36.13
N GLU A 32 31.53 -14.23 -35.63
CA GLU A 32 32.85 -14.82 -35.40
C GLU A 32 32.94 -15.30 -33.95
N ALA A 33 33.09 -16.60 -33.73
CA ALA A 33 33.25 -17.17 -32.39
C ALA A 33 34.68 -17.67 -32.19
N VAL A 34 35.31 -17.26 -31.09
CA VAL A 34 36.62 -17.78 -30.66
C VAL A 34 36.39 -18.94 -29.69
N ILE A 35 36.93 -20.13 -30.00
CA ILE A 35 36.83 -21.30 -29.13
C ILE A 35 37.55 -21.00 -27.81
N GLY A 36 36.81 -20.99 -26.69
CA GLY A 36 37.31 -20.68 -25.35
C GLY A 36 37.01 -19.27 -24.84
N ALA A 37 36.43 -18.40 -25.67
CA ALA A 37 35.87 -17.14 -25.21
C ALA A 37 34.48 -17.34 -24.59
N PRO A 38 34.06 -16.48 -23.64
CA PRO A 38 32.69 -16.50 -23.14
C PRO A 38 31.70 -16.25 -24.30
N PHE A 39 30.64 -17.06 -24.37
CA PHE A 39 29.60 -16.95 -25.39
C PHE A 39 28.66 -15.79 -25.02
N TYR A 40 29.02 -14.58 -25.43
CA TYR A 40 28.09 -13.46 -25.47
C TYR A 40 28.47 -12.54 -26.63
N GLY A 41 27.49 -11.95 -27.31
CA GLY A 41 27.74 -11.06 -28.44
C GLY A 41 26.47 -10.46 -29.02
N PHE A 42 26.56 -9.21 -29.47
CA PHE A 42 25.48 -8.50 -30.16
C PHE A 42 26.01 -8.02 -31.52
N THR A 43 25.28 -8.35 -32.57
CA THR A 43 25.57 -7.90 -33.94
C THR A 43 24.28 -7.37 -34.54
N SER A 44 24.35 -6.26 -35.26
CA SER A 44 23.18 -5.70 -35.95
C SER A 44 23.58 -5.26 -37.35
N ASP A 45 22.61 -5.26 -38.25
CA ASP A 45 22.79 -4.70 -39.58
C ASP A 45 22.91 -3.16 -39.53
N ALA A 46 23.34 -2.53 -40.63
CA ALA A 46 23.54 -1.08 -40.67
C ALA A 46 22.25 -0.26 -40.43
N SER A 47 21.07 -0.88 -40.60
CA SER A 47 19.78 -0.24 -40.32
C SER A 47 19.29 -0.44 -38.88
N GLY A 48 19.87 -1.37 -38.13
CA GLY A 48 19.42 -1.78 -36.80
C GLY A 48 18.09 -2.54 -36.79
N ALA A 49 17.53 -2.87 -37.97
CA ALA A 49 16.27 -3.59 -38.09
C ALA A 49 16.44 -5.10 -37.85
N VAL A 50 17.64 -5.63 -38.05
CA VAL A 50 17.98 -7.03 -37.80
C VAL A 50 19.15 -7.07 -36.82
N ALA A 51 18.89 -7.56 -35.62
CA ALA A 51 19.91 -7.81 -34.61
C ALA A 51 19.97 -9.31 -34.30
N ASN A 52 21.18 -9.85 -34.21
CA ASN A 52 21.46 -11.17 -33.70
C ASN A 52 22.25 -11.03 -32.40
N ALA A 53 21.74 -11.64 -31.35
CA ALA A 53 22.36 -11.60 -30.05
C ALA A 53 22.46 -13.02 -29.49
N VAL A 54 23.63 -13.38 -28.99
CA VAL A 54 23.96 -14.71 -28.45
C VAL A 54 24.49 -14.51 -27.04
N GLY A 55 24.04 -15.33 -26.08
CA GLY A 55 24.30 -15.10 -24.66
C GLY A 55 23.32 -15.86 -23.77
N PRO A 56 23.47 -15.78 -22.43
CA PRO A 56 22.49 -16.34 -21.51
C PRO A 56 21.13 -15.66 -21.70
N THR A 57 20.04 -16.44 -21.59
CA THR A 57 18.68 -15.97 -21.86
C THR A 57 18.29 -14.71 -21.08
N ALA A 58 18.85 -14.53 -19.89
CA ALA A 58 18.62 -13.36 -19.04
C ALA A 58 19.04 -12.03 -19.67
N ASP A 59 20.06 -12.03 -20.56
CA ASP A 59 20.55 -10.81 -21.23
C ASP A 59 19.66 -10.35 -22.39
N PHE A 60 18.71 -11.20 -22.82
CA PHE A 60 17.76 -10.89 -23.89
C PHE A 60 16.39 -10.46 -23.40
N ILE A 61 16.15 -10.52 -22.09
CA ILE A 61 14.86 -10.17 -21.52
C ILE A 61 14.65 -8.66 -21.71
N GLN A 62 13.61 -8.30 -22.44
CA GLN A 62 13.27 -6.89 -22.71
C GLN A 62 12.05 -6.46 -21.91
N PRO A 63 12.03 -5.22 -21.39
CA PRO A 63 10.85 -4.69 -20.72
C PRO A 63 9.75 -4.42 -21.73
N MET A 64 8.57 -5.01 -21.48
CA MET A 64 7.39 -4.79 -22.30
C MET A 64 6.48 -3.70 -21.76
N ARG A 65 6.28 -3.67 -20.43
CA ARG A 65 5.29 -2.78 -19.83
C ARG A 65 5.69 -2.36 -18.42
N LEU A 66 5.52 -1.07 -18.13
CA LEU A 66 5.62 -0.54 -16.78
C LEU A 66 4.26 -0.62 -16.08
N ILE A 67 4.26 -1.03 -14.81
CA ILE A 67 3.08 -1.09 -13.94
C ILE A 67 3.34 -0.16 -12.76
N ALA A 68 2.50 0.86 -12.61
CA ALA A 68 2.53 1.77 -11.47
C ALA A 68 1.41 1.43 -10.48
N ARG A 69 1.73 1.43 -9.18
CA ARG A 69 0.79 1.16 -8.08
C ARG A 69 0.98 2.18 -6.97
N SER A 70 -0.11 2.56 -6.31
CA SER A 70 -0.06 3.30 -5.05
C SER A 70 -0.39 2.35 -3.90
N GLY A 71 0.28 2.51 -2.75
CA GLY A 71 -0.02 1.75 -1.54
C GLY A 71 -1.47 1.98 -1.09
N ASP A 72 -1.87 3.25 -1.02
CA ASP A 72 -3.25 3.64 -0.78
C ASP A 72 -3.89 4.23 -2.03
N SER A 73 -5.14 3.84 -2.29
CA SER A 73 -5.94 4.45 -3.36
C SER A 73 -6.64 5.74 -2.91
N LYS A 74 -6.67 6.00 -1.60
CA LYS A 74 -7.27 7.17 -0.95
C LYS A 74 -6.22 7.84 -0.05
N VAL A 75 -5.97 9.12 -0.27
CA VAL A 75 -4.99 9.89 0.51
C VAL A 75 -5.64 11.19 0.99
N ASN A 76 -5.60 11.42 2.29
CA ASN A 76 -6.03 12.69 2.87
C ASN A 76 -5.01 13.77 2.51
N ALA A 77 -5.48 14.99 2.22
CA ALA A 77 -4.56 16.08 1.98
C ALA A 77 -3.68 16.38 3.22
N GLY A 78 -2.38 16.57 2.99
CA GLY A 78 -1.35 16.63 4.02
C GLY A 78 -0.76 15.28 4.43
N SER A 79 -1.36 14.16 4.02
CA SER A 79 -0.80 12.81 4.21
C SER A 79 0.03 12.37 3.00
N ALA A 80 0.85 11.34 3.22
CA ALA A 80 1.71 10.77 2.19
C ALA A 80 1.43 9.27 1.99
N THR A 81 1.62 8.78 0.77
CA THR A 81 1.51 7.35 0.43
C THR A 81 2.70 6.91 -0.42
N GLN A 82 3.12 5.67 -0.27
CA GLN A 82 4.24 5.11 -1.04
C GLN A 82 3.77 4.65 -2.42
N LEU A 83 4.47 5.07 -3.46
CA LEU A 83 4.30 4.55 -4.82
C LEU A 83 5.26 3.38 -5.04
N ALA A 84 4.80 2.39 -5.79
CA ALA A 84 5.56 1.23 -6.19
C ALA A 84 5.42 1.00 -7.70
N SER A 85 6.46 0.50 -8.32
CA SER A 85 6.52 0.26 -9.76
C SER A 85 7.13 -1.09 -10.07
N SER A 86 6.61 -1.77 -11.09
CA SER A 86 7.15 -3.05 -11.53
C SER A 86 7.17 -3.12 -13.06
N LEU A 87 8.21 -3.73 -13.62
CA LEU A 87 8.31 -4.02 -15.05
C LEU A 87 7.75 -5.41 -15.33
N LEU A 88 6.95 -5.51 -16.38
CA LEU A 88 6.59 -6.76 -17.02
C LEU A 88 7.55 -6.99 -18.19
N LEU A 89 8.18 -8.14 -18.20
CA LEU A 89 9.17 -8.55 -19.19
C LEU A 89 8.52 -9.44 -20.26
N ASP A 90 9.23 -9.67 -21.37
CA ASP A 90 8.76 -10.44 -22.52
C ASP A 90 8.58 -11.94 -22.25
N ASP A 91 9.31 -12.48 -21.29
CA ASP A 91 9.12 -13.82 -20.74
C ASP A 91 7.89 -13.93 -19.81
N GLY A 92 7.19 -12.82 -19.56
CA GLY A 92 6.02 -12.73 -18.68
C GLY A 92 6.36 -12.59 -17.20
N THR A 93 7.64 -12.52 -16.82
CA THR A 93 8.06 -12.26 -15.44
C THR A 93 7.84 -10.79 -15.06
N VAL A 94 7.72 -10.55 -13.76
CA VAL A 94 7.51 -9.21 -13.20
C VAL A 94 8.62 -8.89 -12.21
N THR A 95 9.34 -7.80 -12.47
CA THR A 95 10.44 -7.32 -11.63
C THR A 95 10.05 -6.03 -10.94
N ASN A 96 10.27 -5.95 -9.61
CA ASN A 96 10.01 -4.74 -8.86
C ASN A 96 11.14 -3.73 -9.11
N LEU A 97 10.78 -2.51 -9.51
CA LEU A 97 11.76 -1.45 -9.74
C LEU A 97 11.95 -0.62 -8.46
N PRO A 98 13.20 -0.33 -8.06
CA PRO A 98 13.47 0.61 -7.00
C PRO A 98 12.99 2.01 -7.39
N SER A 99 12.56 2.80 -6.41
CA SER A 99 12.01 4.15 -6.66
C SER A 99 13.00 5.11 -7.32
N GLU A 100 14.31 4.85 -7.21
CA GLU A 100 15.39 5.70 -7.75
C GLU A 100 15.51 5.60 -9.28
N GLU A 101 15.10 4.48 -9.87
CA GLU A 101 15.14 4.23 -11.32
C GLU A 101 13.90 4.74 -12.04
N VAL A 102 12.91 5.24 -11.27
CA VAL A 102 11.58 5.58 -11.79
C VAL A 102 11.33 7.07 -11.60
N ALA A 103 11.17 7.77 -12.72
CA ALA A 103 10.80 9.18 -12.72
C ALA A 103 9.28 9.30 -12.55
N TRP A 104 8.85 9.85 -11.42
CA TRP A 104 7.45 10.12 -11.13
C TRP A 104 7.09 11.56 -11.42
N ALA A 105 5.98 11.77 -12.12
CA ALA A 105 5.41 13.07 -12.44
C ALA A 105 3.96 13.17 -11.96
N VAL A 106 3.61 14.29 -11.35
CA VAL A 106 2.25 14.60 -10.88
C VAL A 106 1.99 16.09 -11.06
N ASP A 107 0.72 16.48 -11.11
CA ASP A 107 0.34 17.88 -11.03
C ASP A 107 0.77 18.50 -9.69
N ALA A 108 1.79 19.36 -9.75
CA ALA A 108 2.38 20.06 -8.61
C ALA A 108 1.39 20.98 -7.88
N ALA A 109 0.27 21.34 -8.50
CA ALA A 109 -0.81 22.06 -7.84
C ALA A 109 -1.52 21.21 -6.78
N LEU A 110 -1.55 19.88 -6.96
CA LEU A 110 -2.36 18.95 -6.17
C LEU A 110 -1.52 18.02 -5.27
N ALA A 111 -0.31 17.64 -5.69
CA ALA A 111 0.57 16.77 -4.92
C ALA A 111 2.04 16.95 -5.32
N THR A 112 2.95 16.45 -4.49
CA THR A 112 4.39 16.37 -4.80
C THR A 112 4.85 14.93 -4.63
N VAL A 113 5.84 14.49 -5.42
CA VAL A 113 6.47 13.17 -5.28
C VAL A 113 7.95 13.35 -4.96
N SER A 114 8.45 12.67 -3.93
CA SER A 114 9.89 12.64 -3.61
C SER A 114 10.64 11.64 -4.50
N GLN A 115 11.97 11.75 -4.54
CA GLN A 115 12.85 10.76 -5.20
C GLN A 115 12.69 9.34 -4.64
N SER A 116 12.23 9.20 -3.39
CA SER A 116 11.94 7.89 -2.79
C SER A 116 10.59 7.28 -3.23
N GLY A 117 9.85 7.95 -4.11
CA GLY A 117 8.51 7.51 -4.55
C GLY A 117 7.42 7.80 -3.54
N LEU A 118 7.64 8.72 -2.59
CA LEU A 118 6.62 9.12 -1.62
C LEU A 118 5.78 10.25 -2.21
N LEU A 119 4.51 9.96 -2.49
CA LEU A 119 3.53 10.95 -2.93
C LEU A 119 2.94 11.67 -1.72
N THR A 120 3.18 12.98 -1.61
CA THR A 120 2.59 13.84 -0.58
C THR A 120 1.44 14.64 -1.19
N ALA A 121 0.23 14.47 -0.65
CA ALA A 121 -0.93 15.23 -1.09
C ALA A 121 -0.87 16.66 -0.56
N LYS A 122 -1.00 17.66 -1.43
CA LYS A 122 -1.13 19.07 -1.02
C LYS A 122 -2.53 19.30 -0.46
N GLN A 123 -2.72 20.37 0.30
CA GLN A 123 -4.04 20.84 0.77
C GLN A 123 -5.00 20.97 -0.44
N VAL A 124 -5.98 20.07 -0.54
CA VAL A 124 -7.04 20.12 -1.55
C VAL A 124 -8.35 20.48 -0.84
N THR A 125 -9.14 21.39 -1.41
CA THR A 125 -10.44 21.84 -0.88
C THR A 125 -11.61 20.93 -1.27
N GLU A 126 -11.46 20.14 -2.33
CA GLU A 126 -12.49 19.20 -2.81
C GLU A 126 -11.91 17.79 -3.07
N ARG A 127 -12.79 16.80 -3.22
CA ARG A 127 -12.39 15.43 -3.59
C ARG A 127 -11.95 15.41 -5.05
N VAL A 128 -10.66 15.16 -5.29
CA VAL A 128 -10.08 15.19 -6.64
C VAL A 128 -9.35 13.89 -6.94
N ARG A 129 -9.46 13.39 -8.17
CA ARG A 129 -8.62 12.27 -8.64
C ARG A 129 -7.41 12.82 -9.37
N VAL A 130 -6.23 12.48 -8.88
CA VAL A 130 -4.95 12.89 -9.45
C VAL A 130 -4.39 11.76 -10.30
N LYS A 131 -3.91 12.12 -11.49
CA LYS A 131 -3.14 11.22 -12.35
C LYS A 131 -1.66 11.40 -12.00
N VAL A 132 -1.01 10.30 -11.64
CA VAL A 132 0.43 10.23 -11.44
C VAL A 132 1.01 9.37 -12.56
N THR A 133 2.04 9.87 -13.22
CA THR A 133 2.72 9.19 -14.31
C THR A 133 4.09 8.70 -13.83
N ALA A 134 4.38 7.43 -14.03
CA ALA A 134 5.68 6.82 -13.84
C ALA A 134 6.36 6.65 -15.18
N THR A 135 7.66 6.95 -15.26
CA THR A 135 8.47 6.73 -16.45
C THR A 135 9.75 5.99 -16.05
N ALA A 136 10.00 4.86 -16.69
CA ALA A 136 11.23 4.07 -16.54
C ALA A 136 11.58 3.42 -17.88
N GLU A 137 12.85 3.41 -18.26
CA GLU A 137 13.36 2.79 -19.49
C GLU A 137 12.61 3.22 -20.78
N GLY A 138 12.15 4.47 -20.84
CA GLY A 138 11.37 5.00 -21.96
C GLY A 138 9.89 4.55 -22.00
N ILE A 139 9.48 3.69 -21.08
CA ILE A 139 8.10 3.21 -20.94
C ILE A 139 7.39 4.04 -19.86
N THR A 140 6.12 4.36 -20.11
CA THR A 140 5.29 5.15 -19.18
C THR A 140 4.14 4.33 -18.63
N ALA A 141 3.77 4.59 -17.37
CA ALA A 141 2.62 4.01 -16.71
C ALA A 141 1.84 5.09 -15.96
N GLU A 142 0.53 4.90 -15.83
CA GLU A 142 -0.34 5.85 -15.14
C GLU A 142 -1.01 5.18 -13.95
N VAL A 143 -1.04 5.88 -12.81
CA VAL A 143 -1.82 5.50 -11.64
C VAL A 143 -2.74 6.65 -11.23
N ARG A 144 -3.96 6.31 -10.82
CA ARG A 144 -4.96 7.28 -10.38
C ARG A 144 -5.10 7.19 -8.86
N VAL A 145 -4.82 8.28 -8.17
CA VAL A 145 -4.95 8.38 -6.71
C VAL A 145 -6.10 9.32 -6.39
N ARG A 146 -6.97 8.93 -5.46
CA ARG A 146 -8.05 9.79 -4.97
C ARG A 146 -7.54 10.62 -3.80
N LEU A 147 -7.49 11.93 -3.98
CA LEU A 147 -7.24 12.89 -2.91
C LEU A 147 -8.57 13.24 -2.26
N GLU A 148 -8.63 13.06 -0.96
CA GLU A 148 -9.71 13.59 -0.14
C GLU A 148 -9.25 14.93 0.43
N PRO A 149 -10.14 15.94 0.48
CA PRO A 149 -9.78 17.21 1.05
C PRO A 149 -9.29 17.00 2.47
N HIS A 150 -8.42 17.89 2.92
CA HIS A 150 -8.01 17.92 4.31
C HIS A 150 -9.26 18.36 5.06
N THR A 151 -10.09 17.39 5.41
CA THR A 151 -10.85 17.53 6.63
C THR A 151 -9.72 17.53 7.64
N ALA A 152 -9.31 18.73 8.06
CA ALA A 152 -8.62 18.87 9.31
C ALA A 152 -9.33 17.89 10.25
N ALA A 153 -8.58 17.00 10.91
CA ALA A 153 -9.06 16.49 12.18
C ALA A 153 -9.61 17.74 12.87
N VAL A 154 -10.93 17.79 12.98
CA VAL A 154 -11.65 19.03 13.31
C VAL A 154 -10.90 19.58 14.50
N PRO A 155 -10.30 20.78 14.39
CA PRO A 155 -9.34 21.25 15.40
C PRO A 155 -10.05 21.12 16.72
N ALA A 156 -9.48 20.33 17.64
CA ALA A 156 -10.06 19.89 18.90
C ALA A 156 -11.04 20.94 19.44
N GLY A 157 -12.29 20.82 19.02
CA GLY A 157 -13.37 21.60 19.59
C GLY A 157 -13.44 21.15 21.04
N PRO A 158 -13.69 22.06 22.01
CA PRO A 158 -13.70 21.69 23.41
C PRO A 158 -14.59 20.47 23.52
N ALA A 159 -13.98 19.33 23.93
CA ALA A 159 -14.57 18.00 23.88
C ALA A 159 -16.07 18.13 24.14
N SER A 160 -16.85 18.14 23.05
CA SER A 160 -18.30 18.30 23.16
C SER A 160 -18.70 17.21 24.12
N SER A 161 -19.32 17.63 25.22
CA SER A 161 -19.53 16.83 26.42
C SER A 161 -20.23 15.53 26.05
N LEU A 162 -19.53 14.52 25.51
CA LEU A 162 -20.09 13.33 24.83
C LEU A 162 -21.14 12.64 25.69
N VAL A 163 -20.98 12.79 27.00
CA VAL A 163 -21.96 12.45 28.00
C VAL A 163 -22.20 13.68 28.86
N ALA A 164 -23.42 14.21 28.80
CA ALA A 164 -23.86 15.35 29.60
C ALA A 164 -23.50 15.21 31.10
N GLY A 165 -22.84 16.24 31.63
CA GLY A 165 -22.46 16.34 33.04
C GLY A 165 -21.20 15.55 33.43
N SER A 166 -20.40 15.12 32.46
CA SER A 166 -19.12 14.45 32.73
C SER A 166 -18.02 15.43 33.17
N VAL A 167 -17.16 14.98 34.09
CA VAL A 167 -16.00 15.72 34.61
C VAL A 167 -14.72 14.94 34.33
N ASP A 168 -13.61 15.64 34.10
CA ASP A 168 -12.31 15.01 33.91
C ASP A 168 -11.82 14.34 35.21
N VAL A 169 -11.21 13.16 35.07
CA VAL A 169 -10.67 12.43 36.21
C VAL A 169 -9.26 12.96 36.52
N PRO A 170 -8.97 13.41 37.76
CA PRO A 170 -7.64 13.87 38.14
C PRO A 170 -6.59 12.79 37.89
N ASN A 171 -5.43 13.16 37.34
CA ASN A 171 -4.30 12.28 37.04
C ASN A 171 -4.58 11.17 36.01
N ALA A 172 -5.65 11.27 35.21
CA ALA A 172 -5.94 10.33 34.13
C ALA A 172 -6.38 11.08 32.85
N PRO A 173 -5.44 11.56 32.02
CA PRO A 173 -5.75 12.28 30.79
C PRO A 173 -6.68 11.48 29.86
N GLY A 174 -7.74 12.12 29.35
CA GLY A 174 -8.74 11.51 28.46
C GLY A 174 -9.82 10.67 29.17
N TRP A 175 -9.63 10.35 30.45
CA TRP A 175 -10.67 9.71 31.26
C TRP A 175 -11.63 10.75 31.83
N LYS A 176 -12.91 10.49 31.61
CA LYS A 176 -14.02 11.27 32.14
C LYS A 176 -14.91 10.41 33.02
N LYS A 177 -15.56 11.05 33.99
CA LYS A 177 -16.54 10.42 34.87
C LYS A 177 -17.86 11.17 34.78
N SER A 178 -18.91 10.47 34.40
CA SER A 178 -20.28 10.96 34.44
C SER A 178 -20.97 10.50 35.74
N PRO A 179 -21.75 11.37 36.41
CA PRO A 179 -22.52 11.01 37.59
C PRO A 179 -23.53 9.87 37.37
N TRP A 180 -24.01 9.69 36.14
CA TRP A 180 -25.05 8.73 35.81
C TRP A 180 -24.56 7.61 34.89
N PHE A 181 -23.71 7.93 33.90
CA PHE A 181 -23.25 6.96 32.91
C PHE A 181 -22.08 6.10 33.42
N GLY A 182 -21.23 6.65 34.29
CA GLY A 182 -20.03 5.96 34.80
C GLY A 182 -18.73 6.56 34.26
N SER A 183 -17.65 5.79 34.36
CA SER A 183 -16.32 6.21 33.91
C SER A 183 -16.06 5.73 32.48
N PHE A 184 -15.53 6.61 31.64
CA PHE A 184 -15.21 6.30 30.26
C PHE A 184 -14.00 7.08 29.77
N TYR A 185 -13.31 6.51 28.79
CA TYR A 185 -12.25 7.18 28.05
C TYR A 185 -12.84 7.80 26.78
N ALA A 186 -12.77 9.12 26.65
CA ALA A 186 -13.34 9.85 25.51
C ALA A 186 -12.31 9.97 24.38
N THR A 187 -12.73 9.73 23.14
CA THR A 187 -11.91 9.97 21.94
C THR A 187 -12.53 11.06 21.04
N GLU A 188 -11.78 11.52 20.05
CA GLU A 188 -12.13 12.69 19.22
C GLU A 188 -13.18 12.41 18.13
N ASN A 189 -13.60 11.14 17.93
CA ASN A 189 -14.51 10.73 16.85
C ASN A 189 -15.83 10.15 17.35
N ASN A 190 -16.37 10.69 18.45
CA ASN A 190 -17.59 10.19 19.11
C ASN A 190 -17.51 8.74 19.59
N TRP A 191 -16.33 8.12 19.51
CA TRP A 191 -16.06 6.85 20.16
C TRP A 191 -15.63 7.10 21.60
N LEU A 192 -16.11 6.27 22.51
CA LEU A 192 -15.61 6.20 23.86
C LEU A 192 -15.44 4.75 24.29
N HIS A 193 -14.52 4.52 25.22
CA HIS A 193 -14.37 3.24 25.88
C HIS A 193 -14.96 3.35 27.30
N HIS A 194 -16.15 2.79 27.48
CA HIS A 194 -16.83 2.73 28.77
C HIS A 194 -16.23 1.61 29.64
N SER A 195 -15.99 1.86 30.93
CA SER A 195 -15.32 0.89 31.82
C SER A 195 -16.02 -0.47 31.87
N ASP A 196 -17.35 -0.46 31.78
CA ASP A 196 -18.18 -1.66 31.96
C ASP A 196 -18.78 -2.19 30.65
N LEU A 197 -18.90 -1.33 29.63
CA LEU A 197 -19.57 -1.67 28.36
C LEU A 197 -18.59 -1.85 27.20
N GLY A 198 -17.34 -1.37 27.34
CA GLY A 198 -16.32 -1.41 26.30
C GLY A 198 -16.48 -0.26 25.29
N TRP A 199 -16.05 -0.51 24.05
CA TRP A 199 -16.10 0.48 22.98
C TRP A 199 -17.53 0.74 22.50
N LEU A 200 -17.92 2.01 22.54
CA LEU A 200 -19.23 2.49 22.11
C LEU A 200 -19.05 3.72 21.22
N PHE A 201 -19.80 3.79 20.12
CA PHE A 201 -19.99 5.03 19.39
C PHE A 201 -21.16 5.80 19.98
N VAL A 202 -21.05 7.12 20.09
CA VAL A 202 -21.95 7.93 20.91
C VAL A 202 -22.46 9.14 20.16
N GLN A 203 -23.77 9.37 20.23
CA GLN A 203 -24.43 10.50 19.63
C GLN A 203 -25.42 11.10 20.65
N GLU A 204 -25.17 12.34 21.06
CA GLU A 204 -26.11 13.05 21.93
C GLU A 204 -27.40 13.40 21.17
N ALA A 205 -28.54 13.26 21.84
CA ALA A 205 -29.85 13.60 21.28
C ALA A 205 -30.26 15.07 21.55
N GLY A 206 -29.44 15.85 22.27
CA GLY A 206 -29.64 17.27 22.55
C GLY A 206 -30.53 17.60 23.76
N ASP A 207 -31.24 16.62 24.30
CA ASP A 207 -32.10 16.72 25.50
C ASP A 207 -31.42 16.16 26.77
N GLY A 208 -30.12 15.86 26.69
CA GLY A 208 -29.38 15.16 27.75
C GLY A 208 -29.54 13.63 27.72
N SER A 209 -30.21 13.09 26.69
CA SER A 209 -30.19 11.67 26.36
C SER A 209 -29.14 11.36 25.28
N LEU A 210 -28.87 10.07 25.14
CA LEU A 210 -27.72 9.53 24.44
C LEU A 210 -28.13 8.34 23.59
N TRP A 211 -27.73 8.35 22.33
CA TRP A 211 -27.67 7.16 21.50
C TRP A 211 -26.27 6.58 21.53
N THR A 212 -26.16 5.29 21.86
CA THR A 212 -24.91 4.54 21.85
C THR A 212 -25.02 3.40 20.84
N TRP A 213 -23.93 3.08 20.15
CA TRP A 213 -23.88 1.96 19.21
C TRP A 213 -22.76 0.99 19.55
N ASP A 214 -23.08 -0.30 19.50
CA ASP A 214 -22.15 -1.42 19.57
C ASP A 214 -22.48 -2.48 18.50
N ASN A 215 -21.57 -3.43 18.26
CA ASN A 215 -21.78 -4.47 17.26
C ASN A 215 -22.91 -5.45 17.65
N ASP A 216 -23.07 -5.75 18.94
CA ASP A 216 -23.99 -6.80 19.40
C ASP A 216 -25.45 -6.30 19.46
N HIS A 217 -25.66 -5.07 19.94
CA HIS A 217 -26.99 -4.51 20.16
C HIS A 217 -27.35 -3.39 19.17
N GLN A 218 -26.40 -2.90 18.38
CA GLN A 218 -26.59 -1.78 17.45
C GLN A 218 -26.98 -0.51 18.23
N TRP A 219 -27.95 0.27 17.73
CA TRP A 219 -28.38 1.51 18.36
C TRP A 219 -29.18 1.26 19.63
N LEU A 220 -28.66 1.78 20.74
CA LEU A 220 -29.23 1.79 22.07
C LEU A 220 -29.45 3.23 22.53
N TRP A 221 -30.62 3.57 23.03
CA TRP A 221 -30.91 4.87 23.62
C TRP A 221 -30.92 4.81 25.14
N THR A 222 -30.37 5.83 25.79
CA THR A 222 -30.36 5.96 27.25
C THR A 222 -30.29 7.42 27.67
N GLY A 223 -30.43 7.70 28.95
CA GLY A 223 -30.33 9.06 29.47
C GLY A 223 -30.23 9.07 31.00
N LYS A 224 -29.92 10.25 31.56
CA LYS A 224 -29.69 10.43 33.00
C LYS A 224 -30.80 9.88 33.91
N GLY A 225 -32.06 9.95 33.49
CA GLY A 225 -33.21 9.46 34.25
C GLY A 225 -33.61 8.00 33.97
N VAL A 226 -32.95 7.34 33.01
CA VAL A 226 -33.36 6.04 32.47
C VAL A 226 -32.27 4.99 32.64
N TYR A 227 -31.00 5.37 32.52
CA TYR A 227 -29.85 4.50 32.77
C TYR A 227 -29.95 3.86 34.18
N PRO A 228 -29.72 2.54 34.33
CA PRO A 228 -29.10 1.59 33.40
C PRO A 228 -30.06 0.88 32.43
N HIS A 229 -31.30 1.38 32.24
CA HIS A 229 -32.15 0.91 31.16
C HIS A 229 -31.72 1.54 29.83
N LEU A 230 -31.74 0.71 28.79
CA LEU A 230 -31.29 1.01 27.44
C LEU A 230 -32.40 0.56 26.47
N TYR A 231 -32.85 1.45 25.59
CA TYR A 231 -33.83 1.10 24.55
C TYR A 231 -33.11 0.68 23.28
N ARG A 232 -33.29 -0.56 22.84
CA ARG A 232 -32.68 -1.11 21.64
C ARG A 232 -33.57 -0.86 20.43
N ALA A 233 -33.04 -0.10 19.46
CA ALA A 233 -33.82 0.32 18.29
C ALA A 233 -34.14 -0.84 17.33
N LYS A 234 -33.26 -1.85 17.23
CA LYS A 234 -33.37 -2.91 16.20
C LYS A 234 -34.65 -3.74 16.30
N ASP A 235 -35.14 -3.96 17.52
CA ASP A 235 -36.30 -4.78 17.85
C ASP A 235 -37.26 -4.08 18.82
N SER A 236 -37.08 -2.77 19.01
CA SER A 236 -37.91 -1.92 19.88
C SER A 236 -38.07 -2.46 21.31
N THR A 237 -37.01 -3.07 21.86
CA THR A 237 -37.04 -3.67 23.20
C THR A 237 -36.27 -2.83 24.22
N TRP A 238 -36.69 -2.92 25.48
CA TRP A 238 -35.89 -2.41 26.60
C TRP A 238 -34.95 -3.48 27.11
N LEU A 239 -33.69 -3.09 27.29
CA LEU A 239 -32.65 -3.84 27.97
C LEU A 239 -32.34 -3.17 29.30
N TYR A 240 -32.10 -3.96 30.34
CA TYR A 240 -31.56 -3.46 31.61
C TYR A 240 -30.13 -3.96 31.77
N PHE A 241 -29.17 -3.05 31.82
CA PHE A 241 -27.77 -3.39 32.01
C PHE A 241 -27.48 -3.73 33.47
N MET A 242 -27.00 -4.95 33.73
CA MET A 242 -26.73 -5.43 35.07
C MET A 242 -25.36 -4.97 35.58
N LEU A 243 -25.32 -3.77 36.15
CA LEU A 243 -24.12 -3.20 36.80
C LEU A 243 -23.48 -4.11 37.87
N GLN A 244 -24.25 -5.03 38.47
CA GLN A 244 -23.75 -5.98 39.47
C GLN A 244 -23.05 -7.20 38.87
N ALA A 245 -23.23 -7.48 37.58
CA ALA A 245 -22.64 -8.65 36.90
C ALA A 245 -21.21 -8.40 36.39
N ARG A 246 -20.63 -7.22 36.68
CA ARG A 246 -19.28 -6.84 36.27
C ARG A 246 -18.24 -7.90 36.70
N PRO A 247 -17.25 -8.23 35.84
CA PRO A 247 -16.94 -7.60 34.55
C PRO A 247 -17.74 -8.14 33.35
N LYS A 248 -18.70 -9.06 33.55
CA LYS A 248 -19.49 -9.62 32.44
C LYS A 248 -20.57 -8.64 31.97
N LYS A 249 -20.66 -8.43 30.66
CA LYS A 249 -21.71 -7.62 30.02
C LYS A 249 -23.02 -8.43 29.97
N VAL A 250 -23.87 -8.27 30.98
CA VAL A 250 -25.17 -8.96 31.08
C VAL A 250 -26.31 -7.96 30.99
N PHE A 251 -27.29 -8.27 30.14
CA PHE A 251 -28.48 -7.47 29.91
C PHE A 251 -29.74 -8.29 30.17
N TYR A 252 -30.73 -7.71 30.83
CA TYR A 252 -32.06 -8.32 30.93
C TYR A 252 -32.98 -7.74 29.84
N ASN A 253 -33.49 -8.59 28.95
CA ASN A 253 -34.42 -8.16 27.91
C ASN A 253 -35.86 -8.19 28.43
N HIS A 254 -36.53 -7.03 28.43
CA HIS A 254 -37.88 -6.87 28.96
C HIS A 254 -38.96 -7.55 28.11
N THR A 255 -38.71 -7.78 26.82
CA THR A 255 -39.66 -8.45 25.91
C THR A 255 -39.57 -9.95 26.07
N THR A 256 -38.36 -10.52 25.99
CA THR A 256 -38.16 -11.98 26.09
C THR A 256 -38.13 -12.49 27.52
N LYS A 257 -37.98 -11.59 28.51
CA LYS A 257 -37.81 -11.91 29.95
C LYS A 257 -36.58 -12.79 30.24
N ARG A 258 -35.54 -12.69 29.41
CA ARG A 258 -34.31 -13.50 29.50
C ARG A 258 -33.07 -12.63 29.64
N LEU A 259 -31.99 -13.26 30.13
CA LEU A 259 -30.65 -12.68 30.17
C LEU A 259 -29.96 -12.86 28.82
N GLU A 260 -29.37 -11.77 28.33
CA GLU A 260 -28.53 -11.70 27.15
C GLU A 260 -27.10 -11.36 27.59
N THR A 261 -26.12 -11.98 26.96
CA THR A 261 -24.70 -11.68 27.16
C THR A 261 -24.12 -11.21 25.84
N SER A 262 -23.38 -10.10 25.88
CA SER A 262 -22.59 -9.63 24.75
C SER A 262 -21.18 -10.21 24.80
N GLN A 263 -20.61 -10.50 23.63
CA GLN A 263 -19.23 -10.99 23.57
C GLN A 263 -18.26 -9.84 23.96
N PRO A 264 -17.13 -10.16 24.61
CA PRO A 264 -16.18 -9.15 25.07
C PRO A 264 -15.65 -8.29 23.92
#